data_AF-A0A4Y4CWB8-F1
#
_entry.id   AF-A0A4Y4CWB8-F1
#
_cell.length_a   1.000
_cell.length_b   1.000
_cell.length_c   1.000
_cell.angle_alpha   90.00
_cell.angle_beta   90.00
_cell.angle_gamma   90.00
#
_symmetry.space_group_name_H-M   'P 1'
#
loop_
_entity.id
_entity.type
_entity.pdbx_description
1 polymer ?
#
loop_
_entity_poly.entity_id
_entity_poly.type
_entity_poly.pdbx_seq_one_letter_code
_entity_poly.pdbx_strand_id
1 'polypeptide(L)'
;MTTFDLNSRPAALVSDTTNATNTRREVVFQPLRSVTSAQPGDALTVTLQAPPWARSVIAMQATDPGTAPGNMALEVGGLDIAGNGAPLPIFPGTSPGGRNIRGVIVSDSVRLNVSLVRVPSALDLRVIFLDH
;
A
#
# COMPACT_ATOMS: atom_id res chain seq x y z
N MET A 1 -8.38 -18.51 -4.50
CA MET A 1 -8.08 -17.25 -3.82
C MET A 1 -6.81 -17.45 -3.02
N THR A 2 -5.72 -16.87 -3.49
CA THR A 2 -4.41 -16.92 -2.86
C THR A 2 -4.11 -15.56 -2.23
N THR A 3 -3.52 -15.58 -1.03
CA THR A 3 -3.03 -14.36 -0.39
C THR A 3 -1.51 -14.34 -0.49
N PHE A 4 -0.96 -13.30 -1.11
CA PHE A 4 0.48 -13.10 -1.20
C PHE A 4 0.95 -12.11 -0.14
N ASP A 5 1.77 -12.61 0.78
CA ASP A 5 2.46 -11.78 1.75
C ASP A 5 3.70 -11.13 1.14
N LEU A 6 3.70 -9.80 1.03
CA LEU A 6 4.82 -9.03 0.50
C LEU A 6 5.99 -8.94 1.47
N ASN A 7 5.78 -9.15 2.78
CA ASN A 7 6.88 -9.24 3.74
C ASN A 7 7.79 -10.44 3.43
N SER A 8 7.22 -11.52 2.87
CA SER A 8 7.96 -12.70 2.43
C SER A 8 8.63 -12.56 1.05
N ARG A 9 8.47 -11.40 0.39
CA ARG A 9 8.87 -11.16 -1.02
C ARG A 9 9.78 -9.93 -1.14
N PRO A 10 11.07 -10.03 -0.75
CA PRO A 10 11.98 -8.89 -0.74
C PRO A 10 12.18 -8.28 -2.13
N ALA A 11 12.06 -9.06 -3.20
CA ALA A 11 12.14 -8.57 -4.59
C ALA A 11 10.98 -7.63 -4.98
N ALA A 12 9.88 -7.62 -4.22
CA ALA A 12 8.80 -6.66 -4.39
C ALA A 12 9.09 -5.32 -3.72
N LEU A 13 9.99 -5.24 -2.73
CA LEU A 13 10.36 -3.98 -2.07
C LEU A 13 11.33 -3.20 -2.97
N VAL A 14 10.95 -1.99 -3.35
CA VAL A 14 11.75 -1.13 -4.26
C VAL A 14 12.39 0.04 -3.51
N SER A 15 11.75 0.52 -2.45
CA SER A 15 12.30 1.61 -1.63
C SER A 15 11.75 1.53 -0.21
N ASP A 16 12.61 1.76 0.78
CA ASP A 16 12.21 2.10 2.14
C ASP A 16 13.08 3.28 2.60
N THR A 17 12.47 4.44 2.77
CA THR A 17 13.17 5.68 3.15
C THR A 17 13.27 5.85 4.67
N THR A 18 13.16 4.77 5.46
CA THR A 18 13.30 4.81 6.92
C THR A 18 14.63 5.47 7.29
N ASN A 19 14.55 6.62 7.94
CA ASN A 19 15.70 7.30 8.53
C ASN A 19 15.31 7.83 9.91
N ALA A 20 16.23 7.75 10.87
CA ALA A 20 16.05 8.16 12.25
C ALA A 20 15.74 9.67 12.42
N THR A 21 15.98 10.48 11.38
CA THR A 21 15.85 11.95 11.44
C THR A 21 14.69 12.53 10.62
N ASN A 22 13.94 11.70 9.87
CA ASN A 22 12.84 12.20 9.04
C ASN A 22 11.48 12.04 9.73
N THR A 23 10.66 13.08 9.70
CA THR A 23 9.23 13.05 10.08
C THR A 23 8.33 12.46 8.99
N ARG A 24 8.95 11.77 8.02
CA ARG A 24 8.32 11.06 6.91
C ARG A 24 9.10 9.79 6.59
N ARG A 25 8.39 8.66 6.52
CA ARG A 25 8.90 7.38 6.06
C ARG A 25 8.01 6.90 4.93
N GLU A 26 8.61 6.58 3.80
CA GLU A 26 7.92 6.02 2.63
C GLU A 26 8.46 4.63 2.34
N VAL A 27 7.55 3.67 2.22
CA VAL A 27 7.85 2.29 1.82
C VAL A 27 7.11 2.01 0.52
N VAL A 28 7.84 1.57 -0.51
CA VAL A 28 7.32 1.35 -1.87
C VAL A 28 7.53 -0.10 -2.28
N PHE A 29 6.43 -0.74 -2.66
CA PHE A 29 6.41 -2.08 -3.22
C PHE A 29 5.96 -2.07 -4.68
N GLN A 30 6.54 -2.94 -5.48
CA GLN A 30 6.10 -3.31 -6.83
C GLN A 30 5.81 -4.82 -6.85
N PRO A 31 4.64 -5.25 -6.36
CA PRO A 31 4.31 -6.67 -6.14
C PRO A 31 4.51 -7.55 -7.38
N LEU A 32 4.14 -7.03 -8.56
CA LEU A 32 4.16 -7.78 -9.81
C LEU A 32 5.58 -8.09 -10.33
N ARG A 33 6.64 -7.52 -9.72
CA ARG A 33 8.03 -7.97 -9.95
C ARG A 33 8.31 -9.36 -9.37
N SER A 34 7.59 -9.74 -8.32
CA SER A 34 7.79 -11.01 -7.61
C SER A 34 6.59 -11.95 -7.74
N VAL A 35 5.37 -11.41 -7.79
CA VAL A 35 4.12 -12.16 -7.86
C VAL A 35 3.67 -12.27 -9.32
N THR A 36 4.39 -13.05 -10.12
CA THR A 36 4.07 -13.23 -11.56
C THR A 36 2.88 -14.16 -11.80
N SER A 37 2.47 -14.92 -10.79
CA SER A 37 1.35 -15.86 -10.85
C SER A 37 0.02 -15.27 -10.39
N ALA A 38 -0.05 -13.98 -10.06
CA ALA A 38 -1.27 -13.35 -9.56
C ALA A 38 -2.45 -13.57 -10.52
N GLN A 39 -3.61 -13.92 -9.98
CA GLN A 39 -4.85 -14.13 -10.72
C GLN A 39 -5.97 -13.22 -10.19
N PRO A 40 -7.03 -12.99 -10.97
CA PRO A 40 -8.27 -12.41 -10.46
C PRO A 40 -8.79 -13.22 -9.26
N GLY A 41 -9.17 -12.53 -8.19
CA GLY A 41 -9.59 -13.08 -6.91
C GLY A 41 -8.47 -13.22 -5.87
N ASP A 42 -7.21 -13.01 -6.22
CA ASP A 42 -6.10 -13.03 -5.26
C ASP A 42 -6.02 -11.74 -4.43
N ALA A 43 -5.28 -11.80 -3.32
CA ALA A 43 -5.02 -10.68 -2.44
C ALA A 43 -3.52 -10.46 -2.23
N LEU A 44 -3.12 -9.20 -2.08
CA LEU A 44 -1.77 -8.78 -1.71
C LEU A 44 -1.82 -8.17 -0.31
N THR A 45 -0.93 -8.59 0.57
CA THR A 45 -0.90 -8.10 1.95
C THR A 45 0.49 -7.69 2.35
N VAL A 46 0.59 -6.62 3.14
CA VAL A 46 1.84 -6.24 3.80
C VAL A 46 1.54 -5.70 5.18
N THR A 47 2.34 -6.11 6.15
CA THR A 47 2.32 -5.58 7.53
C THR A 47 3.61 -4.81 7.78
N LEU A 48 3.48 -3.59 8.27
CA LEU A 48 4.58 -2.68 8.56
C LEU A 48 4.45 -2.17 9.99
N GLN A 49 5.61 -1.96 10.62
CA GLN A 49 5.67 -1.30 11.91
C GLN A 49 5.74 0.22 11.71
N ALA A 50 4.82 0.96 12.32
CA ALA A 50 4.85 2.40 12.36
C ALA A 50 6.05 2.89 13.20
N PRO A 51 6.81 3.88 12.70
CA PRO A 51 7.82 4.54 13.51
C PRO A 51 7.20 5.20 14.76
N PRO A 52 7.92 5.31 15.90
CA PRO A 52 7.38 5.88 17.13
C PRO A 52 6.86 7.32 17.02
N TRP A 53 7.38 8.10 16.06
CA TRP A 53 6.95 9.47 15.80
C TRP A 53 5.72 9.56 14.89
N ALA A 54 5.32 8.46 14.23
CA ALA A 54 4.27 8.52 13.22
C ALA A 54 2.88 8.62 13.88
N ARG A 55 2.10 9.62 13.46
CA ARG A 55 0.74 9.89 13.92
C ARG A 55 -0.32 9.58 12.88
N SER A 56 0.04 9.58 11.61
CA SER A 56 -0.84 9.18 10.52
C SER A 56 -0.11 8.37 9.47
N VAL A 57 -0.88 7.56 8.74
CA VAL A 57 -0.40 6.74 7.64
C VAL A 57 -1.29 6.94 6.42
N ILE A 58 -0.66 6.98 5.24
CA ILE A 58 -1.33 7.00 3.96
C ILE A 58 -0.89 5.76 3.18
N ALA A 59 -1.85 4.91 2.84
CA ALA A 59 -1.65 3.86 1.87
C ALA A 59 -2.08 4.36 0.50
N MET A 60 -1.27 4.12 -0.51
CA MET A 60 -1.54 4.45 -1.89
C MET A 60 -1.35 3.21 -2.76
N GLN A 61 -2.20 3.12 -3.76
CA GLN A 61 -2.13 2.11 -4.79
C GLN A 61 -2.20 2.83 -6.13
N ALA A 62 -1.16 2.74 -6.94
CA ALA A 62 -1.12 3.28 -8.30
C ALA A 62 -1.03 2.15 -9.31
N THR A 63 -1.80 2.27 -10.39
CA THR A 63 -1.85 1.27 -11.47
C THR A 63 -1.93 1.96 -12.83
N ASP A 64 -1.75 1.20 -13.91
CA ASP A 64 -2.01 1.75 -15.24
C ASP A 64 -3.46 2.26 -15.35
N PRO A 65 -3.73 3.33 -16.12
CA PRO A 65 -5.08 3.86 -16.31
C PRO A 65 -6.07 2.78 -16.74
N GLY A 66 -7.24 2.73 -16.10
CA GLY A 66 -8.29 1.75 -16.43
C GLY A 66 -8.07 0.33 -15.91
N THR A 67 -7.01 0.07 -15.12
CA THR A 67 -6.68 -1.29 -14.63
C THR A 67 -6.81 -1.48 -13.11
N ALA A 68 -7.53 -0.59 -12.42
CA ALA A 68 -7.62 -0.59 -10.96
C ALA A 68 -7.97 -1.99 -10.40
N PRO A 69 -7.09 -2.61 -9.57
CA PRO A 69 -7.15 -4.01 -9.24
C PRO A 69 -8.38 -4.41 -8.45
N GLY A 70 -9.02 -3.53 -7.69
CA GLY A 70 -10.16 -3.88 -6.86
C GLY A 70 -10.26 -2.98 -5.64
N ASN A 71 -10.41 -3.59 -4.46
CA ASN A 71 -10.50 -2.86 -3.19
C ASN A 71 -9.13 -2.80 -2.50
N MET A 72 -8.92 -1.70 -1.80
CA MET A 72 -7.81 -1.52 -0.87
C MET A 72 -8.39 -1.32 0.53
N ALA A 73 -7.79 -1.95 1.53
CA ALA A 73 -8.15 -1.78 2.93
C ALA A 73 -6.89 -1.55 3.75
N LEU A 74 -6.95 -0.58 4.65
CA LEU A 74 -5.87 -0.25 5.57
C LEU A 74 -6.33 -0.60 6.99
N GLU A 75 -5.58 -1.43 7.68
CA GLU A 75 -5.83 -1.76 9.08
C GLU A 75 -4.74 -1.10 9.93
N VAL A 76 -5.16 -0.42 11.00
CA VAL A 76 -4.24 0.23 11.95
C VAL A 76 -4.58 -0.26 13.35
N GLY A 77 -3.71 -1.05 13.96
CA GLY A 77 -3.93 -1.59 15.30
C GLY A 77 -5.15 -2.50 15.45
N GLY A 78 -5.52 -3.26 14.42
CA GLY A 78 -6.72 -4.09 14.44
C GLY A 78 -8.01 -3.36 14.02
N LEU A 79 -7.94 -2.05 13.72
CA LEU A 79 -9.08 -1.29 13.21
C LEU A 79 -9.05 -1.24 11.69
N ASP A 80 -10.04 -1.87 11.06
CA ASP A 80 -10.23 -1.82 9.61
C ASP A 80 -10.71 -0.43 9.16
N ILE A 81 -9.87 0.24 8.40
CA ILE A 81 -10.19 1.42 7.61
C ILE A 81 -10.51 0.93 6.20
N ALA A 82 -11.73 0.39 6.05
CA ALA A 82 -12.24 -0.08 4.79
C ALA A 82 -12.94 1.05 4.02
N GLY A 83 -12.63 1.18 2.73
CA GLY A 83 -13.31 2.11 1.86
C GLY A 83 -12.81 2.01 0.43
N ASN A 84 -13.52 2.62 -0.51
CA ASN A 84 -13.06 2.69 -1.89
C ASN A 84 -11.78 3.54 -2.08
N GLY A 85 -11.21 4.11 -1.00
CA GLY A 85 -10.15 5.11 -1.07
C GLY A 85 -10.61 6.37 -1.79
N ALA A 86 -9.93 7.49 -1.56
CA ALA A 86 -10.11 8.64 -2.43
C ALA A 86 -9.29 8.43 -3.72
N PRO A 87 -9.71 9.02 -4.86
CA PRO A 87 -8.85 9.10 -6.04
C PRO A 87 -7.51 9.73 -5.63
N LEU A 88 -6.40 9.25 -6.21
CA LEU A 88 -5.12 9.90 -5.97
C LEU A 88 -5.20 11.38 -6.39
N PRO A 89 -4.76 12.32 -5.53
CA PRO A 89 -4.47 13.67 -5.99
C PRO A 89 -3.48 13.55 -7.15
N ILE A 90 -3.67 14.33 -8.22
CA ILE A 90 -2.73 14.36 -9.33
C ILE A 90 -1.41 14.93 -8.81
N PHE A 91 -0.51 14.06 -8.37
CA PHE A 91 0.85 14.44 -8.02
C PHE A 91 1.72 14.34 -9.29
N PRO A 92 2.66 15.27 -9.52
CA PRO A 92 3.60 15.15 -10.62
C PRO A 92 4.35 13.81 -10.54
N GLY A 93 4.24 12.99 -11.60
CA GLY A 93 4.88 11.67 -11.68
C GLY A 93 4.08 10.48 -11.15
N THR A 94 2.82 10.66 -10.70
CA THR A 94 1.92 9.53 -10.40
C THR A 94 1.03 9.18 -11.58
N SER A 95 0.79 7.89 -11.81
CA SER A 95 -0.19 7.42 -12.79
C SER A 95 -1.59 8.00 -12.49
N PRO A 96 -2.38 8.38 -13.51
CA PRO A 96 -3.79 8.79 -13.35
C PRO A 96 -4.69 7.71 -12.73
N GLY A 97 -4.24 6.44 -12.70
CA GLY A 97 -4.95 5.33 -12.09
C GLY A 97 -4.49 5.06 -10.66
N GLY A 98 -5.42 5.01 -9.70
CA GLY A 98 -5.12 4.60 -8.34
C GLY A 98 -6.06 5.13 -7.27
N ARG A 99 -5.80 4.74 -6.03
CA ARG A 99 -6.57 5.08 -4.83
C ARG A 99 -5.62 5.34 -3.65
N ASN A 100 -6.05 6.17 -2.70
CA ASN A 100 -5.39 6.29 -1.40
C ASN A 100 -6.37 6.13 -0.23
N ILE A 101 -5.87 5.64 0.90
CA ILE A 101 -6.58 5.57 2.17
C ILE A 101 -5.67 6.19 3.22
N ARG A 102 -6.23 7.06 4.05
CA ARG A 102 -5.51 7.68 5.18
C ARG A 102 -6.08 7.15 6.49
N GLY A 103 -5.20 6.81 7.40
CA GLY A 103 -5.53 6.41 8.77
C GLY A 103 -4.75 7.20 9.81
N VAL A 104 -5.32 7.30 11.01
CA VAL A 104 -4.63 7.79 12.20
C VAL A 104 -3.97 6.61 12.88
N ILE A 105 -2.71 6.75 13.26
CA ILE A 105 -1.91 5.72 13.91
C ILE A 105 -2.28 5.69 15.39
N VAL A 106 -2.97 4.62 15.79
CA VAL A 106 -3.35 4.35 17.19
C VAL A 106 -2.62 3.14 17.77
N SER A 107 -1.81 2.47 16.96
CA SER A 107 -0.99 1.31 17.29
C SER A 107 0.23 1.31 16.35
N ASP A 108 1.29 0.63 16.75
CA ASP A 108 2.50 0.48 15.93
C ASP A 108 2.33 -0.51 14.77
N SER A 109 1.24 -1.27 14.70
CA SER A 109 0.97 -2.19 13.60
C SER A 109 0.09 -1.56 12.53
N VAL A 110 0.57 -1.54 11.29
CA VAL A 110 -0.19 -1.13 10.11
C VAL A 110 -0.18 -2.25 9.07
N ARG A 111 -1.36 -2.67 8.63
CA ARG A 111 -1.51 -3.69 7.59
C ARG A 111 -2.26 -3.12 6.40
N LEU A 112 -1.73 -3.32 5.20
CA LEU A 112 -2.36 -2.98 3.94
C LEU A 112 -2.79 -4.27 3.24
N ASN A 113 -4.06 -4.31 2.83
CA ASN A 113 -4.63 -5.41 2.05
C ASN A 113 -5.17 -4.86 0.73
N VAL A 114 -4.85 -5.51 -0.39
CA VAL A 114 -5.34 -5.16 -1.73
C VAL A 114 -5.92 -6.39 -2.39
N SER A 115 -7.19 -6.34 -2.77
CA SER A 115 -7.85 -7.40 -3.52
C SER A 115 -7.80 -7.16 -5.02
N LEU A 116 -7.55 -8.21 -5.78
CA LEU A 116 -7.39 -8.19 -7.22
C LEU A 116 -8.65 -8.73 -7.91
N VAL A 117 -9.69 -7.92 -8.10
CA VAL A 117 -10.79 -8.18 -9.05
C VAL A 117 -10.26 -8.35 -10.50
N ARG A 118 -9.20 -7.62 -10.84
CA ARG A 118 -8.41 -7.79 -12.07
C ARG A 118 -6.93 -7.67 -11.73
N VAL A 119 -6.07 -8.37 -12.45
CA VAL A 119 -4.61 -8.22 -12.35
C VAL A 119 -4.16 -7.09 -13.29
N PRO A 120 -3.63 -5.96 -12.79
CA PRO A 120 -3.11 -4.89 -13.62
C PRO A 120 -1.76 -5.30 -14.24
N SER A 121 -1.35 -4.63 -15.32
CA SER A 121 -0.02 -4.80 -15.92
C SER A 121 1.08 -4.19 -15.06
N ALA A 122 0.78 -3.13 -14.32
CA ALA A 122 1.66 -2.52 -13.32
C ALA A 122 0.89 -2.18 -12.04
N LEU A 123 1.54 -2.38 -10.89
CA LEU A 123 1.01 -2.08 -9.58
C LEU A 123 2.13 -1.58 -8.66
N ASP A 124 1.96 -0.35 -8.19
CA ASP A 124 2.78 0.27 -7.15
C ASP A 124 1.95 0.39 -5.87
N LEU A 125 2.46 -0.13 -4.77
CA LEU A 125 1.90 0.10 -3.43
C LEU A 125 2.86 0.98 -2.66
N ARG A 126 2.35 2.06 -2.06
CA ARG A 126 3.13 2.96 -1.21
C ARG A 126 2.48 3.09 0.14
N VAL A 127 3.27 3.00 1.20
CA VAL A 127 2.83 3.28 2.57
C VAL A 127 3.69 4.41 3.11
N ILE A 128 3.04 5.50 3.49
CA ILE A 128 3.70 6.74 3.92
C ILE A 128 3.28 7.05 5.35
N PHE A 129 4.24 7.05 6.27
CA PHE A 129 4.06 7.44 7.66
C PHE A 129 4.42 8.92 7.85
N LEU A 130 3.62 9.64 8.64
CA LEU A 130 3.69 11.10 8.85
C LEU A 130 3.49 11.45 10.33
N ASP A 131 4.15 12.52 10.82
CA ASP A 131 4.06 13.01 12.22
C ASP A 131 2.88 14.00 12.48
N HIS A 132 1.86 14.04 11.63
CA HIS A 132 0.77 15.03 11.76
C HIS A 132 -0.60 14.50 11.35
#